data_AF-A0A948XRR7-F1
#
_entry.id   AF-A0A948XRR7-F1
#
_cell.length_a   1.000
_cell.length_b   1.000
_cell.length_c   1.000
_cell.angle_alpha   90.00
_cell.angle_beta   90.00
_cell.angle_gamma   90.00
#
_symmetry.space_group_name_H-M   'P 1'
#
loop_
_entity.id
_entity.type
_entity.pdbx_description
1 polymer ?
#
loop_
_entity_poly.entity_id
_entity_poly.type
_entity_poly.pdbx_seq_one_letter_code
_entity_poly.pdbx_strand_id
1 'polypeptide(L)' 'MATCPTCRRHPADAKYKPFCSKRCADVDLQRWFTGGYVIPDSVDDVSSGDPNED' A
#
# COMPACT_ATOMS: atom_id res chain seq x y z
N MET A 1 2.35 -20.82 2.22
CA MET A 1 2.80 -20.09 1.01
C MET A 1 2.05 -18.77 0.96
N ALA A 2 2.72 -17.62 0.85
CA ALA A 2 2.03 -16.33 0.91
C ALA A 2 1.11 -16.14 -0.30
N THR A 3 -0.07 -15.58 -0.08
CA THR A 3 -1.02 -15.22 -1.16
C THR A 3 -0.58 -13.91 -1.82
N CYS A 4 -0.72 -13.81 -3.14
CA CYS A 4 -0.36 -12.60 -3.88
C CYS A 4 -1.14 -11.38 -3.34
N PRO A 5 -0.45 -10.29 -2.95
CA PRO A 5 -1.10 -9.13 -2.35
C PRO A 5 -1.95 -8.33 -3.35
N THR A 6 -1.60 -8.37 -4.64
CA THR A 6 -2.31 -7.63 -5.69
C THR A 6 -3.66 -8.25 -6.04
N CYS A 7 -3.71 -9.56 -6.29
CA CYS A 7 -4.92 -10.23 -6.78
C CYS A 7 -5.68 -11.01 -5.71
N ARG A 8 -5.02 -11.33 -4.59
CA ARG A 8 -5.55 -12.09 -3.44
C ARG A 8 -6.19 -13.43 -3.79
N ARG A 9 -5.79 -14.03 -4.91
CA ARG A 9 -6.40 -15.27 -5.47
C ARG A 9 -5.44 -16.44 -5.60
N HIS A 10 -4.19 -16.16 -5.98
CA HIS A 10 -3.19 -17.19 -6.24
C HIS A 10 -2.02 -17.07 -5.25
N PRO A 11 -1.35 -18.19 -4.91
CA PRO A 11 -0.10 -18.14 -4.15
C PRO A 11 0.97 -17.37 -4.93
N ALA A 12 1.94 -16.81 -4.22
CA ALA A 12 3.10 -16.18 -4.84
C ALA A 12 3.90 -17.21 -5.65
N ASP A 13 4.28 -16.84 -6.88
CA ASP A 13 5.14 -17.64 -7.74
C ASP A 13 6.60 -17.38 -7.36
N ALA A 14 7.44 -18.42 -7.38
CA ALA A 14 8.84 -18.30 -6.95
C ALA A 14 9.64 -17.24 -7.73
N LYS A 15 9.35 -17.06 -9.02
CA LYS A 15 10.00 -16.07 -9.88
C LYS A 15 9.48 -14.64 -9.64
N TYR A 16 8.25 -14.50 -9.17
CA TYR A 16 7.56 -13.21 -9.06
C TYR A 16 7.25 -12.79 -7.62
N LYS A 17 7.82 -13.43 -6.60
CA LYS A 17 7.57 -13.10 -5.19
C LYS A 17 7.71 -11.58 -4.95
N PRO A 18 6.74 -10.94 -4.25
CA PRO A 18 5.61 -11.53 -3.51
C PRO A 18 4.34 -11.83 -4.35
N PHE A 19 4.39 -11.70 -5.67
CA PHE A 19 3.25 -11.80 -6.59
C PHE A 19 3.10 -13.17 -7.24
N CYS A 20 1.91 -13.45 -7.79
CA CYS A 20 1.65 -14.69 -8.51
C CYS A 20 2.04 -14.66 -10.00
N SER A 21 2.38 -13.48 -10.54
CA SER A 21 2.70 -13.31 -11.98
C SER A 21 3.34 -11.93 -12.24
N LYS A 22 4.01 -11.79 -13.40
CA LYS A 22 4.49 -10.48 -13.90
C LYS A 22 3.37 -9.44 -13.94
N ARG A 23 2.18 -9.81 -14.42
CA ARG A 23 1.02 -8.90 -14.51
C ARG A 23 0.66 -8.29 -13.16
N CYS A 24 0.69 -9.08 -12.08
CA CYS A 24 0.39 -8.56 -10.74
C CYS A 24 1.49 -7.62 -10.23
N ALA A 25 2.76 -7.90 -10.53
CA ALA A 25 3.86 -7.00 -10.21
C ALA A 25 3.74 -5.66 -10.97
N ASP A 26 3.39 -5.70 -12.26
CA ASP A 26 3.21 -4.48 -13.07
C ASP A 26 2.02 -3.63 -12.57
N VAL A 27 0.92 -4.27 -12.16
CA VAL A 27 -0.24 -3.57 -11.58
C VAL A 27 0.12 -2.91 -10.24
N ASP A 28 0.89 -3.60 -9.41
CA ASP A 28 1.41 -3.04 -8.16
C ASP A 28 2.26 -1.79 -8.45
N LEU A 29 3.21 -1.92 -9.38
CA LEU A 29 4.06 -0.82 -9.82
C LEU A 29 3.26 0.39 -10.35
N GLN A 30 2.20 0.14 -11.12
CA GLN A 30 1.34 1.23 -11.58
C GLN A 30 0.66 1.96 -10.41
N ARG A 31 0.22 1.24 -9.37
CA ARG A 31 -0.36 1.87 -8.17
C ARG A 31 0.64 2.76 -7.45
N TRP A 32 1.92 2.38 -7.43
CA TRP A 32 2.99 3.23 -6.92
C TRP A 32 3.11 4.52 -7.72
N PHE A 33 3.14 4.43 -9.06
CA PHE A 33 3.28 5.61 -9.91
C PHE A 33 2.05 6.52 -9.91
N THR A 34 0.86 5.99 -9.68
CA THR A 34 -0.38 6.79 -9.66
C THR A 34 -0.76 7.27 -8.25
N GLY A 35 0.07 7.05 -7.22
CA GLY A 35 -0.26 7.40 -5.84
C GLY A 35 -1.45 6.63 -5.27
N GLY A 36 -1.69 5.41 -5.75
CA GLY A 36 -2.80 4.55 -5.29
C GLY A 36 -2.61 3.97 -3.89
N TYR A 37 -1.45 4.19 -3.28
CA TYR A 37 -1.17 3.85 -1.88
C TYR A 37 -1.38 5.08 -1.01
N VAL A 38 -2.39 5.02 -0.15
CA VAL A 38 -2.75 6.10 0.78
C VAL A 38 -2.57 5.56 2.20
N ILE A 39 -1.85 6.32 3.02
CA ILE A 39 -1.85 6.12 4.47
C ILE A 39 -3.05 6.90 4.99
N PRO A 40 -4.09 6.23 5.52
CA PRO A 40 -5.22 6.94 6.10
C PRO A 40 -4.72 7.75 7.29
N ASP A 41 -5.11 9.03 7.35
CA ASP A 41 -4.88 9.84 8.54
C ASP A 41 -5.81 9.33 9.65
N SER A 42 -5.25 9.07 10.83
CA SER A 42 -6.06 8.79 12.01
C SER A 42 -6.74 10.09 12.39
N VAL A 43 -8.06 10.15 12.27
CA VAL A 43 -8.89 11.33 12.63
C VAL A 43 -8.91 11.64 14.14
N ASP A 44 -7.84 11.33 14.87
CA ASP A 44 -7.70 11.50 16.32
C ASP A 44 -6.37 12.21 16.69
N ASP A 45 -6.00 13.29 15.97
CA ASP A 45 -5.05 14.28 16.52
C ASP A 45 -5.55 15.72 16.28
N VAL A 46 -6.65 16.04 16.96
CA VAL A 46 -6.98 17.43 17.29
C VAL A 46 -6.34 17.76 18.65
N SER A 47 -5.05 18.11 18.67
CA SER A 47 -4.51 19.12 19.59
C SER A 47 -2.97 19.19 19.47
N SER A 48 -2.48 19.67 18.32
CA SER A 48 -1.24 20.44 18.35
C SER A 48 -1.59 21.86 18.81
N GLY A 49 -1.64 22.07 20.13
CA GLY A 49 -1.83 23.40 20.71
C GLY A 49 -0.65 24.31 20.35
N ASP A 50 -0.94 25.48 19.79
CA ASP A 50 0.02 26.55 19.63
C ASP A 50 0.21 27.26 20.98
N PRO A 51 1.43 27.32 21.56
CA PRO A 51 1.64 27.94 22.86
C PRO A 51 1.79 29.48 22.79
N ASN A 52 1.52 30.14 21.65
CA ASN A 52 1.60 31.60 21.54
C ASN A 52 0.27 32.23 21.12
N GLU A 53 -0.60 32.48 22.09
CA GLU A 53 -1.63 33.53 22.03
C GLU A 53 -1.25 34.63 23.05
N ASP A 54 -1.18 35.88 22.58
CA ASP A 54 -0.87 37.12 23.34
C ASP A 54 -1.89 37.43 24.45
#